data_AF-A0A926V2J0-F1
#
_entry.id   AF-A0A926V2J0-F1
#
_cell.length_a   1.000
_cell.length_b   1.000
_cell.length_c   1.000
_cell.angle_alpha   90.00
_cell.angle_beta   90.00
_cell.angle_gamma   90.00
#
_symmetry.space_group_name_H-M   'P 1'
#
loop_
_entity.id
_entity.type
_entity.pdbx_description
1 polymer ?
#
loop_
_entity_poly.entity_id
_entity_poly.type
_entity_poly.pdbx_seq_one_letter_code
_entity_poly.pdbx_strand_id
1 'polypeptide(L)'
;MSASQFRLNLVEGSVAFSFSPEAARDLQGSLQELMTRLKTVASPGTPSSRPAPQAPLEYRHTGDVFLEIFCNPNIWPTPFAAKVLVTVRDDRIRLTTEAELTRLVEDLNLYLENF
;
A
#
# COMPACT_ATOMS: atom_id res chain seq x y z
N MET A 1 13.96 -15.30 17.60
CA MET A 1 13.46 -14.98 16.25
C MET A 1 13.75 -13.52 16.03
N SER A 2 14.62 -13.16 15.06
CA SER A 2 14.87 -11.74 14.77
C SER A 2 13.55 -11.09 14.40
N ALA A 3 13.17 -10.05 15.12
CA ALA A 3 12.05 -9.20 14.74
C ALA A 3 12.47 -8.44 13.48
N SER A 4 12.18 -8.99 12.31
CA SER A 4 12.55 -8.31 11.06
C SER A 4 11.65 -7.09 10.90
N GLN A 5 12.28 -5.92 10.77
CA GLN A 5 11.57 -4.66 10.66
C GLN A 5 11.11 -4.45 9.23
N PHE A 6 9.84 -4.08 9.07
CA PHE A 6 9.35 -3.61 7.79
C PHE A 6 9.72 -2.13 7.64
N ARG A 7 10.47 -1.81 6.58
CA ARG A 7 10.88 -0.44 6.27
C ARG A 7 10.08 0.06 5.08
N LEU A 8 9.30 1.11 5.30
CA LEU A 8 8.62 1.87 4.25
C LEU A 8 9.47 3.06 3.85
N ASN A 9 9.85 3.12 2.59
CA ASN A 9 10.50 4.26 1.96
C ASN A 9 9.42 5.24 1.50
N LEU A 10 9.48 6.45 2.04
CA LEU A 10 8.54 7.53 1.76
C LEU A 10 9.13 8.45 0.69
N VAL A 11 8.35 9.43 0.22
CA VAL A 11 8.86 10.48 -0.68
C VAL A 11 10.06 11.19 -0.05
N GLU A 12 9.96 11.47 1.25
CA GLU A 12 11.04 12.04 2.05
C GLU A 12 11.30 11.15 3.26
N GLY A 13 12.44 10.45 3.24
CA GLY A 13 12.88 9.59 4.34
C GLY A 13 12.21 8.21 4.34
N SER A 14 12.11 7.62 5.52
CA SER A 14 11.62 6.25 5.70
C SER A 14 11.19 6.00 7.13
N VAL A 15 10.23 5.11 7.33
CA VAL A 15 9.82 4.61 8.65
C VAL A 15 10.06 3.11 8.72
N ALA A 16 10.58 2.62 9.85
CA ALA A 16 10.76 1.20 10.09
C ALA A 16 10.00 0.79 11.36
N PHE A 17 9.30 -0.33 11.30
CA PHE A 17 8.49 -0.82 12.41
C PHE A 17 8.39 -2.35 12.41
N SER A 18 8.03 -2.92 13.55
CA SER A 18 7.77 -4.36 13.67
C SER A 18 6.50 -4.70 12.91
N PHE A 19 6.58 -5.71 12.04
CA PHE A 19 5.45 -6.20 11.26
C PHE A 19 5.53 -7.73 11.18
N SER A 20 4.42 -8.43 10.99
CA SER A 20 4.46 -9.89 10.85
C SER A 20 4.49 -10.31 9.37
N PRO A 21 5.18 -11.41 9.02
CA PRO A 21 5.14 -11.94 7.65
C PRO A 21 3.73 -12.29 7.18
N GLU A 22 2.87 -12.75 8.08
CA GLU A 22 1.48 -13.07 7.79
C GLU A 22 0.71 -11.80 7.37
N ALA A 23 0.83 -10.72 8.16
CA ALA A 23 0.20 -9.45 7.84
C ALA A 23 0.76 -8.84 6.55
N ALA A 24 2.05 -9.04 6.28
CA ALA A 24 2.69 -8.60 5.05
C ALA A 24 2.16 -9.33 3.82
N ARG A 25 1.88 -10.63 3.89
CA ARG A 25 1.22 -11.37 2.80
C ARG A 25 -0.22 -10.90 2.56
N ASP A 26 -0.96 -10.63 3.63
CA ASP A 26 -2.32 -10.09 3.52
C ASP A 26 -2.32 -8.69 2.87
N LEU A 27 -1.36 -7.84 3.27
CA LEU A 27 -1.15 -6.55 2.64
C LEU A 27 -0.78 -6.70 1.16
N GLN A 28 0.11 -7.64 0.83
CA GLN A 28 0.55 -7.89 -0.53
C GLN A 28 -0.63 -8.24 -1.44
N GLY A 29 -1.54 -9.11 -0.98
CA GLY A 29 -2.75 -9.44 -1.72
C GLY A 29 -3.63 -8.21 -1.99
N SER A 30 -3.83 -7.37 -0.98
CA SER A 30 -4.62 -6.14 -1.08
C SER A 30 -4.02 -5.13 -2.08
N LEU A 31 -2.69 -4.98 -2.07
CA LEU A 31 -1.98 -4.09 -3.00
C LEU A 31 -1.96 -4.63 -4.43
N GLN A 32 -1.81 -5.95 -4.62
CA GLN A 32 -1.89 -6.59 -5.94
C GLN A 32 -3.28 -6.44 -6.56
N GLU A 33 -4.32 -6.55 -5.74
CA GLU A 33 -5.70 -6.31 -6.19
C GLU A 33 -5.87 -4.86 -6.64
N LEU A 34 -5.41 -3.89 -5.85
CA LEU A 34 -5.45 -2.46 -6.21
C LEU A 34 -4.69 -2.19 -7.53
N MET A 35 -3.48 -2.73 -7.67
CA MET A 35 -2.67 -2.61 -8.89
C MET A 35 -3.40 -3.16 -10.11
N THR A 36 -4.05 -4.31 -9.97
CA THR A 36 -4.83 -4.93 -11.05
C THR A 36 -6.01 -4.07 -11.45
N ARG A 37 -6.79 -3.57 -10.48
CA ARG A 37 -7.94 -2.71 -10.74
C ARG A 37 -7.54 -1.39 -11.43
N LEU A 38 -6.42 -0.79 -11.05
CA LEU A 38 -5.87 0.41 -11.69
C LEU A 38 -5.38 0.13 -13.13
N LYS A 39 -4.78 -1.03 -13.39
CA LYS A 39 -4.37 -1.44 -14.75
C LYS A 39 -5.55 -1.65 -15.68
N THR A 40 -6.63 -2.26 -15.19
CA THR A 40 -7.85 -2.49 -15.98
C THR A 40 -8.44 -1.17 -16.49
N VAL A 41 -8.47 -0.14 -15.65
CA VAL A 41 -8.99 1.18 -16.05
C VAL A 41 -8.04 1.93 -17.00
N ALA A 42 -6.73 1.75 -16.85
CA ALA A 42 -5.74 2.38 -17.72
C ALA A 42 -5.64 1.73 -19.13
N SER A 43 -6.33 0.61 -19.38
CA SER A 43 -6.17 -0.17 -20.62
C SER A 43 -6.88 0.49 -21.83
N PRO A 44 -6.19 0.73 -22.96
CA PRO A 44 -6.67 1.52 -24.11
C PRO A 44 -7.73 0.85 -25.00
N GLY A 45 -8.50 -0.10 -24.47
CA GLY A 45 -9.56 -0.84 -25.19
C GLY A 45 -10.94 -0.77 -24.54
N THR A 46 -11.06 -0.10 -23.39
CA THR A 46 -12.35 0.07 -22.71
C THR A 46 -13.16 1.14 -23.46
N PRO A 47 -14.39 0.83 -23.94
CA PRO A 47 -15.19 1.78 -24.70
C PRO A 47 -15.38 3.08 -23.92
N SER A 48 -15.46 4.20 -24.64
CA SER A 48 -15.41 5.60 -24.17
C SER A 48 -16.42 6.07 -23.08
N SER A 49 -17.07 5.16 -22.36
CA SER A 49 -17.81 5.48 -21.14
C SER A 49 -16.83 5.68 -19.98
N ARG A 50 -17.06 6.73 -19.19
CA ARG A 50 -16.36 6.97 -17.93
C ARG A 50 -16.32 5.64 -17.12
N PRO A 51 -15.13 5.15 -16.72
CA PRO A 51 -15.02 3.93 -15.93
C PRO A 51 -15.95 3.98 -14.73
N ALA A 52 -16.61 2.86 -14.42
CA ALA A 52 -17.43 2.77 -13.21
C ALA A 52 -16.55 3.06 -11.98
N PRO A 53 -17.04 3.85 -11.01
CA PRO A 53 -16.29 4.15 -9.79
C PRO A 53 -15.86 2.86 -9.09
N GLN A 54 -14.57 2.75 -8.81
CA GLN A 54 -14.01 1.66 -8.03
C GLN A 54 -14.11 1.97 -6.54
N ALA A 55 -14.31 0.94 -5.71
CA ALA A 55 -14.26 1.09 -4.27
C ALA A 55 -12.85 1.48 -3.81
N PRO A 56 -12.72 2.33 -2.77
CA PRO A 56 -11.43 2.64 -2.17
C PRO A 56 -10.79 1.39 -1.56
N LEU A 57 -9.46 1.35 -1.55
CA LEU A 57 -8.70 0.43 -0.73
C LEU A 57 -8.68 0.97 0.70
N GLU A 58 -9.12 0.16 1.65
CA GLU A 58 -9.03 0.41 3.09
C GLU A 58 -8.41 -0.82 3.76
N TYR A 59 -7.09 -0.89 3.78
CA TYR A 59 -6.37 -1.94 4.50
C TYR A 59 -6.09 -1.49 5.92
N ARG A 60 -6.36 -2.35 6.91
CA ARG A 60 -6.09 -2.08 8.31
C ARG A 60 -5.53 -3.32 9.00
N HIS A 61 -4.35 -3.16 9.57
CA HIS A 61 -3.73 -4.13 10.46
C HIS A 61 -3.68 -3.59 11.89
N THR A 62 -4.14 -4.41 12.83
CA THR A 62 -4.10 -4.13 14.26
C THR A 62 -3.25 -5.20 14.95
N GLY A 63 -2.09 -4.81 15.45
CA GLY A 63 -1.16 -5.67 16.19
C GLY A 63 -0.28 -4.82 17.10
N ASP A 64 0.99 -5.19 17.24
CA ASP A 64 2.00 -4.40 17.99
C ASP A 64 2.15 -2.98 17.43
N VAL A 65 1.96 -2.85 16.12
CA VAL A 65 1.89 -1.56 15.42
C VAL A 65 0.57 -1.53 14.65
N PHE A 66 -0.10 -0.39 14.68
CA PHE A 66 -1.25 -0.13 13.84
C PHE A 66 -0.77 0.37 12.47
N LEU A 67 -1.15 -0.33 11.41
CA LEU A 67 -0.91 0.08 10.03
C LEU A 67 -2.24 0.22 9.31
N GLU A 68 -2.45 1.35 8.68
CA GLU A 68 -3.59 1.61 7.80
C GLU A 68 -3.09 2.15 6.46
N ILE A 69 -3.65 1.64 5.37
CA ILE A 69 -3.34 2.07 4.02
C ILE A 69 -4.66 2.37 3.31
N PHE A 70 -4.78 3.62 2.87
CA PHE A 70 -5.93 4.11 2.14
C PHE A 70 -5.55 4.51 0.72
N CYS A 71 -6.37 4.13 -0.27
CA CYS A 71 -6.22 4.62 -1.63
C CYS A 71 -7.59 4.79 -2.29
N ASN A 72 -7.85 5.96 -2.87
CA ASN A 72 -8.96 6.14 -3.79
C ASN A 72 -8.46 5.89 -5.23
N PRO A 73 -8.74 4.74 -5.86
CA PRO A 73 -8.27 4.47 -7.22
C PRO A 73 -8.85 5.40 -8.29
N ASN A 74 -9.97 6.08 -8.02
CA ASN A 74 -10.67 6.90 -9.02
C ASN A 74 -9.98 8.23 -9.32
N ILE A 75 -9.05 8.68 -8.47
CA ILE A 75 -8.33 9.95 -8.67
C ILE A 75 -6.99 9.76 -9.38
N TRP A 76 -6.61 8.51 -9.69
CA TRP A 76 -5.33 8.16 -10.29
C TRP A 76 -5.51 7.62 -11.72
N PRO A 77 -4.76 8.13 -12.71
CA PRO A 77 -4.90 7.68 -14.09
C PRO A 77 -4.24 6.32 -14.35
N THR A 78 -3.18 5.99 -13.60
CA THR A 78 -2.42 4.74 -13.74
C THR A 78 -1.87 4.31 -12.38
N PRO A 79 -1.50 3.02 -12.19
CA PRO A 79 -0.87 2.57 -10.96
C PRO A 79 0.48 3.24 -10.67
N PHE A 80 1.23 3.64 -11.71
CA PHE A 80 2.54 4.29 -11.56
C PHE A 80 2.44 5.74 -11.09
N ALA A 81 1.29 6.38 -11.29
CA ALA A 81 1.01 7.70 -10.76
C ALA A 81 0.32 7.67 -9.39
N ALA A 82 -0.09 6.48 -8.93
CA ALA A 82 -0.92 6.35 -7.74
C ALA A 82 -0.12 6.52 -6.45
N LYS A 83 -0.65 7.36 -5.55
CA LYS A 83 -0.20 7.42 -4.16
C LYS A 83 -1.24 6.83 -3.23
N VAL A 84 -0.74 6.32 -2.10
CA VAL A 84 -1.55 5.81 -1.00
C VAL A 84 -1.27 6.62 0.25
N LEU A 85 -2.29 6.82 1.07
CA LEU A 85 -2.14 7.39 2.40
C LEU A 85 -1.80 6.26 3.36
N VAL A 86 -0.63 6.35 3.99
CA VAL A 86 -0.15 5.38 4.97
C VAL A 86 -0.22 6.00 6.35
N THR A 87 -0.88 5.33 7.28
CA THR A 87 -0.86 5.66 8.70
C THR A 87 -0.16 4.55 9.46
N VAL A 88 0.95 4.88 10.11
CA VAL A 88 1.65 4.03 11.07
C VAL A 88 1.45 4.63 12.46
N ARG A 89 0.98 3.84 13.41
CA ARG A 89 0.74 4.30 14.77
C ARG A 89 1.18 3.27 15.80
N ASP A 90 1.90 3.74 16.81
CA ASP A 90 2.15 3.03 18.05
C ASP A 90 1.55 3.81 19.25
N ASP A 91 1.96 3.46 20.47
CA ASP A 91 1.48 4.12 21.69
C ASP A 91 1.92 5.58 21.84
N ARG A 92 2.97 6.02 21.12
CA ARG A 92 3.63 7.33 21.31
C ARG A 92 3.61 8.20 20.08
N ILE A 93 3.59 7.61 18.89
CA ILE A 93 3.79 8.26 17.61
C ILE A 93 2.67 7.82 16.66
N ARG A 94 2.11 8.81 15.96
CA ARG A 94 1.27 8.60 14.78
C ARG A 94 1.89 9.34 13.61
N LEU A 95 2.29 8.59 12.60
CA LEU A 95 2.75 9.11 11.32
C LEU A 95 1.66 8.85 10.27
N THR A 96 1.17 9.90 9.62
CA THR A 96 0.28 9.79 8.47
C THR A 96 0.91 10.53 7.31
N THR A 97 1.17 9.85 6.21
CA THR A 97 1.91 10.40 5.08
C THR A 97 1.54 9.71 3.77
N GLU A 98 1.83 10.35 2.65
CA GLU A 98 1.69 9.74 1.33
C GLU A 98 2.91 8.90 0.97
N ALA A 99 2.68 7.75 0.34
CA ALA A 99 3.70 6.94 -0.29
C ALA A 99 3.28 6.57 -1.72
N GLU A 100 4.26 6.39 -2.60
CA GLU A 100 4.00 5.88 -3.95
C GLU A 100 3.58 4.41 -3.88
N LEU A 101 2.52 4.04 -4.59
CA LEU A 101 1.98 2.67 -4.56
C LEU A 101 3.03 1.64 -5.02
N THR A 102 3.77 1.96 -6.08
CA THR A 102 4.82 1.09 -6.63
C THR A 102 5.95 0.88 -5.62
N ARG A 103 6.38 1.96 -4.95
CA ARG A 103 7.42 1.91 -3.91
C ARG A 103 6.99 1.06 -2.73
N LEU A 104 5.75 1.22 -2.26
CA LEU A 104 5.19 0.39 -1.19
C LEU A 104 5.18 -1.10 -1.57
N VAL A 105 4.81 -1.43 -2.80
CA VAL A 105 4.82 -2.83 -3.29
C VAL A 105 6.24 -3.39 -3.35
N GLU A 106 7.21 -2.60 -3.83
CA GLU A 106 8.63 -2.99 -3.85
C GLU A 106 9.16 -3.26 -2.44
N ASP A 107 8.96 -2.32 -1.51
CA ASP A 107 9.41 -2.45 -0.14
C ASP A 107 8.81 -3.69 0.54
N LEU A 108 7.53 -3.97 0.29
CA LEU A 108 6.83 -5.13 0.85
C LEU A 108 7.35 -6.45 0.28
N ASN A 109 7.63 -6.51 -1.02
CA ASN A 109 8.21 -7.69 -1.64
C ASN A 109 9.61 -7.96 -1.10
N LEU A 110 10.46 -6.93 -1.01
CA LEU A 110 11.80 -7.05 -0.42
C LEU A 110 11.72 -7.52 1.04
N TYR A 111 10.75 -7.03 1.80
CA TYR A 111 10.54 -7.48 3.17
C TYR A 111 10.18 -8.97 3.24
N LEU A 112 9.28 -9.44 2.37
CA LEU A 112 8.85 -10.84 2.32
C LEU A 112 9.94 -11.79 1.79
N GLU A 113 10.84 -11.32 0.91
CA GLU A 113 11.98 -12.10 0.40
C GLU A 113 13.08 -12.33 1.45
N ASN A 114 13.22 -11.39 2.40
CA ASN A 114 14.24 -11.43 3.45
C ASN A 114 13.79 -12.15 4.74
N PHE A 115 12.61 -12.79 4.71
CA PHE A 115 12.02 -13.59 5.79
C PHE A 115 12.06 -15.08 5.48
#